data_AF-U3TYT4-F1
#
_entry.id   AF-U3TYT4-F1
#
_cell.length_a   1.000
_cell.length_b   1.000
_cell.length_c   1.000
_cell.angle_alpha   90.00
_cell.angle_beta   90.00
_cell.angle_gamma   90.00
#
_symmetry.space_group_name_H-M   'P 1'
#
loop_
_entity.id
_entity.type
_entity.pdbx_description
1 polymer ?
#
loop_
_entity_poly.entity_id
_entity_poly.type
_entity_poly.pdbx_seq_one_letter_code
_entity_poly.pdbx_strand_id
1 'polypeptide(L)'
;MDYSARFIDVALQLTSGEDFRYVVPEEGELVEYRQVRLKEFGFDETLAQRIQFVQGDACNLKPQPDGYDLVLASNLIDRLRQPKRFL
;
A
#
# COMPACT_ATOMS: atom_id res chain seq x y z
N MET A 1 2.80 4.79 -3.67
CA MET A 1 1.56 5.54 -3.96
C MET A 1 0.48 4.55 -4.36
N ASP A 2 -0.77 4.76 -3.94
CA ASP A 2 -1.92 3.91 -4.34
C ASP A 2 -3.18 4.75 -4.58
N TYR A 3 -4.11 4.29 -5.41
CA TYR A 3 -5.38 4.99 -5.64
C TYR A 3 -6.36 4.84 -4.46
N SER A 4 -6.32 3.69 -3.77
CA SER A 4 -7.20 3.34 -2.67
C SER A 4 -6.80 4.04 -1.37
N ALA A 5 -7.65 4.94 -0.88
CA ALA A 5 -7.50 5.54 0.46
C ALA A 5 -7.38 4.46 1.53
N ARG A 6 -8.21 3.41 1.44
CA ARG A 6 -8.22 2.32 2.42
C ARG A 6 -6.89 1.56 2.48
N PHE A 7 -6.17 1.41 1.37
CA PHE A 7 -4.85 0.76 1.40
C PHE A 7 -3.81 1.66 2.06
N ILE A 8 -3.87 2.96 1.76
CA ILE A 8 -3.00 3.96 2.39
C ILE A 8 -3.23 4.02 3.90
N ASP A 9 -4.48 4.04 4.34
CA ASP A 9 -4.84 4.09 5.77
C ASP A 9 -4.29 2.88 6.54
N VAL A 10 -4.45 1.68 5.98
CA VAL A 10 -3.90 0.44 6.57
C VAL A 10 -2.38 0.49 6.61
N ALA A 11 -1.74 0.97 5.55
CA ALA A 11 -0.29 1.07 5.51
C ALA A 11 0.24 2.07 6.55
N LEU A 12 -0.42 3.22 6.71
CA LEU A 12 -0.11 4.22 7.74
C LEU A 12 -0.28 3.66 9.15
N GLN A 13 -1.39 2.95 9.41
CA GLN A 13 -1.65 2.26 10.67
C GLN A 13 -0.53 1.26 11.00
N LEU A 14 -0.11 0.45 10.02
CA LEU A 14 0.97 -0.49 10.22
C LEU A 14 2.28 0.21 10.57
N THR A 15 2.61 1.32 9.91
CA THR A 15 3.82 2.10 10.22
C THR A 15 3.79 2.87 11.54
N SER A 16 2.61 3.14 12.13
CA SER A 16 2.53 3.69 13.49
C SER A 16 2.78 2.64 14.59
N GLY A 17 3.03 1.38 14.20
CA GLY A 17 3.26 0.27 15.14
C GLY A 17 1.97 -0.40 15.61
N GLU A 18 0.82 -0.02 15.06
CA GLU A 18 -0.46 -0.66 15.37
C GLU A 18 -0.61 -2.02 14.68
N ASP A 19 -1.42 -2.88 15.30
CA ASP A 19 -1.79 -4.17 14.76
C ASP A 19 -2.97 -4.00 13.78
N PHE A 20 -2.89 -4.56 12.58
CA PHE A 20 -4.04 -4.59 11.64
C PHE A 20 -4.75 -5.94 11.69
N ARG A 21 -6.07 -5.92 11.90
CA ARG A 21 -6.91 -7.14 11.95
C ARG A 21 -7.80 -7.21 10.72
N TYR A 22 -7.92 -8.41 10.17
CA TYR A 22 -8.76 -8.68 9.00
C TYR A 22 -9.35 -10.08 9.07
N VAL A 23 -10.36 -10.32 8.24
CA VAL A 23 -10.99 -11.64 8.11
C VAL A 23 -10.69 -12.21 6.73
N VAL A 24 -10.41 -13.50 6.68
CA VAL A 24 -10.28 -14.27 5.44
C VAL A 24 -11.53 -15.14 5.32
N PRO A 25 -12.35 -14.97 4.28
CA PRO A 25 -13.47 -15.86 4.01
C PRO A 25 -12.98 -17.28 3.73
N GLU A 26 -13.60 -18.26 4.35
CA GLU A 26 -13.36 -19.69 4.13
C GLU A 26 -14.58 -20.28 3.39
N GLU A 27 -15.20 -21.35 3.91
CA GLU A 27 -16.36 -21.99 3.30
C GLU A 27 -17.69 -21.50 3.87
N GLY A 28 -18.62 -21.10 3.01
CA GLY A 28 -19.94 -20.60 3.41
C GLY A 28 -19.83 -19.33 4.24
N GLU A 29 -20.34 -19.38 5.48
CA GLU A 29 -20.28 -18.27 6.45
C GLU A 29 -19.05 -18.37 7.38
N LEU A 30 -18.17 -19.36 7.18
CA LEU A 30 -16.96 -19.50 7.97
C LEU A 30 -15.93 -18.43 7.59
N VAL A 31 -15.33 -17.81 8.59
CA VAL A 31 -14.25 -16.83 8.42
C VAL A 31 -13.11 -17.12 9.38
N GLU A 32 -11.90 -16.86 8.93
CA GLU A 32 -10.71 -16.91 9.76
C GLU A 32 -10.28 -15.50 10.14
N TYR A 33 -10.12 -15.25 11.45
CA TYR A 33 -9.60 -13.98 11.94
C TYR A 33 -8.08 -13.99 11.89
N ARG A 34 -7.51 -12.99 11.21
CA ARG A 34 -6.07 -12.80 11.06
C ARG A 34 -5.66 -11.45 11.62
N GLN A 35 -4.42 -11.38 12.08
CA GLN A 35 -3.79 -10.16 12.52
C GLN A 35 -2.38 -10.10 11.95
N VAL A 36 -1.92 -8.89 11.63
CA VAL A 36 -0.57 -8.65 11.14
C VAL A 36 0.09 -7.48 11.89
N ARG A 37 1.39 -7.59 12.15
CA ARG A 37 2.22 -6.52 12.73
C ARG A 37 3.53 -6.41 11.97
N LEU A 38 3.97 -5.19 11.64
CA LEU A 38 5.23 -5.00 10.91
C LEU A 38 6.46 -5.60 11.61
N LYS A 39 6.49 -5.53 12.95
CA LYS A 39 7.59 -6.08 13.76
C LYS A 39 7.78 -7.60 13.60
N GLU A 40 6.73 -8.34 13.22
CA GLU A 40 6.82 -9.80 12.99
C GLU A 40 7.65 -10.13 11.74
N PHE A 41 7.85 -9.15 10.85
CA PHE A 41 8.65 -9.27 9.62
C PHE A 41 10.01 -8.58 9.73
N GLY A 42 10.43 -8.17 10.93
CA GLY A 42 11.70 -7.47 11.14
C GLY A 42 11.69 -5.99 10.73
N PHE A 43 10.52 -5.41 10.45
CA PHE A 43 10.38 -3.97 10.27
C PHE A 43 10.21 -3.29 11.62
N ASP A 44 11.29 -2.65 12.08
CA ASP A 44 11.25 -1.81 13.27
C ASP A 44 10.74 -0.39 12.97
N GLU A 45 10.57 0.40 14.03
CA GLU A 45 10.10 1.79 13.94
C GLU A 45 11.03 2.68 13.11
N THR A 46 12.33 2.40 13.12
CA THR A 46 13.31 3.20 12.35
C THR A 46 13.16 2.99 10.86
N LEU A 47 12.87 1.75 10.42
CA LEU A 47 12.58 1.46 9.03
C LEU A 47 11.22 2.01 8.61
N ALA A 48 10.21 1.93 9.48
CA ALA A 48 8.87 2.47 9.22
C ALA A 48 8.89 3.98 8.93
N GLN A 49 9.70 4.75 9.67
CA GLN A 49 9.85 6.20 9.48
C GLN A 49 10.49 6.60 8.14
N ARG A 50 11.11 5.66 7.42
CA ARG A 50 11.73 5.92 6.10
C ARG A 50 10.76 5.70 4.95
N ILE A 51 9.51 5.31 5.24
CA ILE A 51 8.50 4.98 4.25
C ILE A 51 7.47 6.11 4.19
N GLN A 52 7.15 6.57 2.98
CA GLN A 52 6.09 7.54 2.75
C GLN A 52 4.98 6.92 1.91
N PHE A 53 3.77 6.88 2.48
CA PHE A 53 2.57 6.49 1.75
C PHE A 53 1.84 7.72 1.23
N VAL A 54 1.38 7.64 -0.01
CA VAL A 54 0.70 8.73 -0.71
C VAL A 54 -0.46 8.16 -1.49
N GLN A 55 -1.65 8.75 -1.36
CA GLN A 55 -2.76 8.43 -2.23
C GLN A 55 -2.65 9.21 -3.56
N GLY A 56 -2.89 8.58 -4.70
CA GLY A 56 -2.85 9.26 -5.99
C GLY A 56 -3.41 8.44 -7.15
N ASP A 57 -3.87 9.14 -8.18
CA ASP A 57 -4.28 8.54 -9.46
C ASP A 57 -3.10 8.53 -10.41
N ALA A 58 -2.65 7.33 -10.80
CA ALA A 58 -1.57 7.15 -11.77
C ALA A 58 -1.89 7.71 -13.17
N CYS A 59 -3.17 7.86 -13.52
CA CYS A 59 -3.58 8.54 -14.76
C CYS A 59 -3.54 10.08 -14.65
N ASN A 60 -3.44 10.64 -13.44
CA ASN A 60 -3.48 12.07 -13.17
C ASN A 60 -2.47 12.45 -12.06
N LEU A 61 -1.22 12.02 -12.22
CA LEU A 61 -0.16 12.32 -11.28
C LEU A 61 0.13 13.82 -11.26
N LYS A 62 0.17 14.39 -10.05
CA LYS A 62 0.79 15.70 -9.85
C LYS A 62 2.29 15.62 -10.20
N PRO A 63 2.97 16.74 -10.48
CA PRO A 63 4.42 16.75 -10.60
C PRO A 63 5.05 16.00 -9.42
N GLN A 64 5.81 14.95 -9.73
CA GLN A 64 6.54 14.18 -8.72
C GLN A 64 7.91 14.82 -8.48
N PRO A 65 8.49 14.65 -7.30
CA PRO A 65 9.88 15.02 -7.07
C PRO A 65 10.80 14.30 -8.08
N ASP A 66 11.78 15.01 -8.62
CA ASP A 66 12.86 14.37 -9.37
C ASP A 66 13.79 13.60 -8.41
N GLY A 67 14.59 12.67 -8.95
CA GLY A 67 15.65 11.99 -8.19
C GLY A 67 15.29 10.61 -7.62
N TYR A 68 14.30 9.91 -8.17
CA TYR A 68 14.11 8.49 -7.88
C TYR A 68 15.17 7.64 -8.59
N ASP A 69 15.92 6.83 -7.85
CA ASP A 69 16.84 5.83 -8.43
C ASP A 69 16.09 4.67 -9.10
N LEU A 70 14.87 4.38 -8.63
CA LEU A 70 14.01 3.30 -9.13
C LEU A 70 12.54 3.66 -8.98
N VAL A 71 11.77 3.42 -10.04
CA VAL A 71 10.30 3.46 -10.02
C VAL A 71 9.76 2.06 -10.31
N LEU A 72 8.99 1.50 -9.37
CA LEU A 72 8.31 0.21 -9.53
C LEU A 72 6.81 0.41 -9.68
N ALA A 73 6.27 0.02 -10.84
CA ALA A 73 4.83 0.02 -11.13
C ALA A 73 4.26 -1.41 -11.02
N SER A 74 4.06 -1.90 -9.79
CA SER A 74 3.54 -3.26 -9.54
C SER A 74 2.01 -3.31 -9.67
N ASN A 75 1.48 -4.31 -10.40
CA ASN A 75 0.05 -4.54 -10.61
C ASN A 75 -0.73 -3.28 -11.04
N LEU A 76 -0.10 -2.43 -11.86
CA LEU A 76 -0.63 -1.11 -12.22
C LEU A 76 -1.16 -1.07 -13.64
N ILE A 77 -0.31 -1.32 -14.64
CA ILE A 77 -0.55 -0.99 -16.05
C ILE A 77 -1.82 -1.66 -16.61
N ASP A 78 -2.05 -2.93 -16.26
CA ASP A 78 -3.22 -3.72 -16.68
C ASP A 78 -4.54 -3.21 -16.08
N ARG A 79 -4.47 -2.39 -15.02
CA ARG A 79 -5.62 -1.86 -14.29
C ARG A 79 -5.93 -0.41 -14.62
N LEU A 80 -5.06 0.26 -15.37
CA LEU A 80 -5.27 1.64 -15.77
C LEU A 80 -6.27 1.73 -16.91
N ARG A 81 -7.19 2.69 -16.82
CA ARG A 81 -8.12 3.04 -17.91
C ARG A 81 -7.37 3.58 -19.13
N GLN A 82 -6.26 4.28 -18.91
CA GLN A 82 -5.44 4.93 -19.94
C GLN A 82 -3.94 4.73 -19.61
N PRO A 83 -3.40 3.52 -19.76
CA PRO A 83 -2.04 3.18 -19.32
C PRO A 83 -0.95 4.06 -19.94
N LYS A 84 -1.16 4.51 -21.19
CA LYS A 84 -0.25 5.43 -21.90
C LYS A 84 -0.10 6.81 -21.27
N ARG A 85 -0.94 7.20 -20.30
CA ARG A 85 -0.78 8.48 -19.59
C ARG A 85 0.21 8.39 -18.44
N PHE A 86 0.49 7.18 -17.96
CA PHE A 86 1.44 6.91 -16.90
C PHE A 86 2.86 6.65 -17.46
N LEU A 87 2.94 5.99 -18.62
CA LEU A 87 4.18 5.76 -19.38
C LEU A 87 4.62 7.01 -20.13
#